data_AF-B0X0X1-F1
#
_entry.id   AF-B0X0X1-F1
#
_cell.length_a   1.000
_cell.length_b   1.000
_cell.length_c   1.000
_cell.angle_alpha   90.00
_cell.angle_beta   90.00
_cell.angle_gamma   90.00
#
_symmetry.space_group_name_H-M   'P 1'
#
loop_
_entity.id
_entity.type
_entity.pdbx_description
1 polymer ?
#
loop_
_entity_poly.entity_id
_entity_poly.type
_entity_poly.pdbx_seq_one_letter_code
_entity_poly.pdbx_strand_id
1 'polypeptide(L)'
;MCPSRRTCRKCWQRSSAERSTLLGRTGWPLTTILTNIDALCVAPRNIERQDYFGSFLELLEKQPEVTECRAVEEMLVPDVKMNFDGIKIDLLFARLALKEIPDNFDLREDMLLKNLDPKLMRSLNGCRATDEILRLVPNIDNFRLALRSTKLWAKKHGIYSTSLGYFGGVSWAMLVARTCQLPNVVPVFLKRPDTVNLGFQVWDPRVNVQGRFDLMPIITPAYPQQNSTFHVSSSTRKIMLNEFNRGMQITDEIMLGKAGWDKLFEAPSFFFKYRYFIVLLVTSNNTDDLLEWCGLVESKIRYLIQNLERILHINLAHVHIKVLETTRDGMKTEARHVRRKQLNQYLDPNLLKRERKNQRLLRRRKCANDLLRRN
;
A
#
# COMPACT_ATOMS: atom_id res chain seq x y z
N MET A 1 7.57 23.87 34.53
CA MET A 1 8.83 23.14 34.85
C MET A 1 8.81 21.81 34.11
N CYS A 2 9.60 21.69 33.05
CA CYS A 2 9.69 20.49 32.21
C CYS A 2 10.58 19.44 32.92
N PRO A 3 10.07 18.26 33.30
CA PRO A 3 10.90 17.27 33.99
C PRO A 3 11.81 16.56 32.98
N SER A 4 13.04 17.06 32.88
CA SER A 4 14.25 16.39 32.37
C SER A 4 14.26 15.92 30.90
N ARG A 5 15.31 16.32 30.20
CA ARG A 5 15.67 15.97 28.80
C ARG A 5 15.93 14.47 28.53
N ARG A 6 15.38 13.54 29.33
CA ARG A 6 15.66 12.08 29.25
C ARG A 6 14.45 11.19 28.95
N THR A 7 13.23 11.71 28.94
CA THR A 7 11.99 10.90 28.88
C THR A 7 11.41 10.65 27.49
N CYS A 8 11.89 11.35 26.46
CA CYS A 8 11.52 11.08 25.06
C CYS A 8 12.78 10.69 24.27
N ARG A 9 13.12 9.41 24.25
CA ARG A 9 14.16 8.88 23.37
C ARG A 9 13.55 8.61 22.00
N LYS A 10 14.12 9.19 20.94
CA LYS A 10 13.75 8.97 19.54
C LYS A 10 13.99 7.50 19.15
N CYS A 11 13.03 6.61 19.44
CA CYS A 11 13.04 5.26 18.91
C CYS A 11 12.63 5.30 17.44
N TRP A 12 13.61 5.47 16.54
CA TRP A 12 13.39 5.25 15.11
C TRP A 12 13.39 3.76 14.82
N GLN A 13 12.27 3.08 15.06
CA GLN A 13 12.06 1.76 14.47
C GLN A 13 11.60 1.95 13.02
N ARG A 14 12.49 1.63 12.08
CA ARG A 14 12.21 1.67 10.64
C ARG A 14 11.25 0.54 10.30
N SER A 15 9.97 0.86 10.09
CA SER A 15 9.01 -0.08 9.51
C SER A 15 9.16 -0.07 7.98
N SER A 16 10.23 -0.66 7.47
CA SER A 16 10.19 -1.18 6.10
C SER A 16 11.20 -2.29 5.92
N ALA A 17 10.83 -3.29 5.15
CA ALA A 17 11.73 -4.32 4.62
C ALA A 17 12.89 -3.76 3.75
N GLU A 18 13.08 -2.43 3.72
CA GLU A 18 14.11 -1.72 2.98
C GLU A 18 15.09 -1.09 3.98
N ARG A 19 16.13 -1.84 4.34
CA ARG A 19 17.39 -1.22 4.80
C ARG A 19 17.91 -0.37 3.63
N SER A 20 17.55 0.90 3.62
CA SER A 20 18.27 1.91 2.85
C SER A 20 19.46 2.34 3.69
N THR A 21 20.61 1.78 3.37
CA THR A 21 21.93 2.25 3.80
C THR A 21 22.10 3.66 3.24
N LEU A 22 22.12 4.67 4.10
CA LEU A 22 22.65 5.98 3.76
C LEU A 22 24.13 5.96 4.13
N LEU A 23 24.99 5.67 3.15
CA LEU A 23 26.40 6.04 3.16
C LEU A 23 26.56 7.02 2.01
N GLY A 24 26.63 8.31 2.34
CA GLY A 24 27.04 9.34 1.38
C GLY A 24 28.53 9.61 1.49
N ARG A 25 29.30 9.31 0.44
CA ARG A 25 29.91 10.37 -0.40
C ARG A 25 30.67 9.90 -1.65
N THR A 26 30.98 8.61 -1.89
CA THR A 26 31.76 8.22 -3.11
C THR A 26 31.55 6.81 -3.69
N GLY A 27 30.33 6.25 -3.77
CA GLY A 27 30.20 4.95 -4.46
C GLY A 27 28.76 4.43 -4.63
N TRP A 28 28.20 4.66 -5.82
CA TRP A 28 26.85 4.28 -6.25
C TRP A 28 26.55 2.76 -6.13
N PRO A 29 25.29 2.36 -5.85
CA PRO A 29 24.33 2.10 -6.94
C PRO A 29 22.92 2.70 -6.71
N LEU A 30 22.33 3.15 -7.82
CA LEU A 30 21.05 3.85 -7.96
C LEU A 30 19.88 3.21 -7.18
N THR A 31 19.52 3.85 -6.06
CA THR A 31 18.36 3.53 -5.23
C THR A 31 17.08 3.89 -5.96
N THR A 32 16.16 2.93 -6.10
CA THR A 32 14.76 3.17 -6.49
C THR A 32 14.21 4.34 -5.69
N ILE A 33 13.80 5.39 -6.41
CA ILE A 33 13.21 6.65 -5.94
C ILE A 33 12.49 6.48 -4.59
N LEU A 34 13.02 7.20 -3.59
CA LEU A 34 12.63 7.20 -2.19
C LEU A 34 11.12 7.11 -2.00
N THR A 35 10.65 6.00 -1.42
CA THR A 35 9.32 5.92 -0.83
C THR A 35 9.30 6.66 0.51
N ASN A 36 8.13 7.14 0.94
CA ASN A 36 7.92 7.65 2.31
C ASN A 36 8.52 6.68 3.35
N ILE A 37 9.10 7.22 4.41
CA ILE A 37 9.51 6.45 5.59
C ILE A 37 8.34 6.40 6.56
N ASP A 38 7.80 5.21 6.80
CA ASP A 38 6.89 4.96 7.91
C ASP A 38 7.70 4.76 9.20
N ALA A 39 7.49 5.64 10.18
CA ALA A 39 8.17 5.60 11.48
C ALA A 39 7.15 5.59 12.62
N LEU A 40 7.53 5.02 13.77
CA LEU A 40 6.68 4.98 14.96
C LEU A 40 7.41 5.60 16.15
N CYS A 41 6.83 6.66 16.72
CA CYS A 41 7.23 7.23 17.99
C CYS A 41 6.59 6.44 19.15
N VAL A 42 7.40 5.75 19.93
CA VAL A 42 6.95 5.00 21.11
C VAL A 42 7.31 5.78 22.37
N ALA A 43 6.30 6.09 23.19
CA ALA A 43 6.45 6.91 24.39
C ALA A 43 5.94 6.20 25.67
N PRO A 44 6.52 6.52 26.84
CA PRO A 44 6.06 5.99 28.13
C PRO A 44 4.70 6.56 28.54
N ARG A 45 4.11 5.98 29.58
CA ARG A 45 2.70 6.21 29.98
C ARG A 45 2.34 7.66 30.30
N ASN A 46 3.33 8.48 30.66
CA ASN A 46 3.19 9.88 31.08
C ASN A 46 3.26 10.89 29.92
N ILE A 47 3.40 10.43 28.67
CA ILE A 47 3.36 11.27 27.47
C ILE A 47 2.03 11.03 26.78
N GLU A 48 1.20 12.06 26.66
CA GLU A 48 -0.13 11.98 26.08
C GLU A 48 -0.12 12.25 24.57
N ARG A 49 -1.24 11.94 23.91
CA ARG A 49 -1.43 12.24 22.48
C ARG A 49 -1.39 13.76 22.22
N GLN A 50 -1.87 14.56 23.17
CA GLN A 50 -1.84 16.01 23.10
C GLN A 50 -0.41 16.54 23.12
N ASP A 51 0.50 15.91 23.88
CA ASP A 51 1.91 16.26 23.88
C ASP A 51 2.57 15.99 22.52
N TYR A 52 2.16 14.89 21.87
CA TYR A 52 2.65 14.48 20.55
C TYR A 52 2.23 15.45 19.43
N PHE A 53 0.95 15.83 19.37
CA PHE A 53 0.44 16.75 18.36
C PHE A 53 0.61 18.23 18.70
N GLY A 54 0.91 18.57 19.96
CA GLY A 54 1.26 19.91 20.40
C GLY A 54 2.77 20.09 20.51
N SER A 55 3.30 19.91 21.73
CA SER A 55 4.69 20.28 22.06
C SER A 55 5.76 19.59 21.20
N PHE A 56 5.54 18.34 20.79
CA PHE A 56 6.50 17.61 19.96
C PHE A 56 6.43 18.06 18.49
N LEU A 57 5.23 18.37 17.97
CA LEU A 57 5.06 18.95 16.64
C LEU A 57 5.79 20.30 16.54
N GLU A 58 5.60 21.19 17.52
CA GLU A 58 6.32 22.47 17.57
C GLU A 58 7.84 22.28 17.62
N LEU A 59 8.33 21.21 18.26
CA LEU A 59 9.75 20.90 18.33
C LEU A 59 10.30 20.40 16.99
N LEU A 60 9.50 19.64 16.24
CA LEU A 60 9.84 19.22 14.88
C LEU A 60 9.89 20.42 13.92
N GLU A 61 8.91 21.32 13.98
CA GLU A 61 8.85 22.52 13.14
C GLU A 61 10.02 23.50 13.36
N LYS A 62 10.65 23.46 14.55
CA LYS A 62 11.84 24.25 14.86
C LYS A 62 13.14 23.67 14.28
N GLN A 63 13.13 22.45 13.75
CA GLN A 63 14.33 21.84 13.15
C GLN A 63 14.55 22.39 11.73
N PRO A 64 15.76 22.85 11.38
CA PRO A 64 16.03 23.41 10.05
C PRO A 64 15.88 22.39 8.92
N GLU A 65 16.01 21.09 9.21
CA GLU A 65 15.87 20.00 8.25
C GLU A 65 14.41 19.68 7.91
N VAL A 66 13.45 20.16 8.73
CA VAL A 66 12.03 19.82 8.62
C VAL A 66 11.28 20.87 7.80
N THR A 67 10.61 20.41 6.75
CA THR A 67 9.70 21.18 5.90
C THR A 67 8.38 20.42 5.74
N GLU A 68 7.30 21.10 5.30
CA GLU A 68 5.98 20.49 5.07
C GLU A 68 5.44 19.68 6.27
N CYS A 69 5.77 20.09 7.50
CA CYS A 69 5.34 19.42 8.72
C CYS A 69 3.85 19.68 8.99
N ARG A 70 3.06 18.63 9.18
CA ARG A 70 1.63 18.73 9.49
C ARG A 70 1.13 17.55 10.30
N ALA A 71 0.20 17.81 11.21
CA ALA A 71 -0.54 16.80 11.95
C ALA A 71 -1.79 16.35 11.18
N VAL A 72 -2.11 15.05 11.26
CA VAL A 72 -3.33 14.46 10.70
C VAL A 72 -4.01 13.59 11.76
N GLU A 73 -4.83 14.23 12.61
CA GLU A 73 -5.38 13.60 13.82
C GLU A 73 -6.68 12.81 13.62
N GLU A 74 -7.49 13.22 12.65
CA GLU A 74 -8.85 12.68 12.42
C GLU A 74 -8.85 11.33 11.69
N MET A 75 -7.68 10.85 11.28
CA MET A 75 -7.54 9.58 10.57
C MET A 75 -7.68 8.36 11.49
N LEU A 76 -7.95 7.21 10.87
CA LEU A 76 -8.05 5.91 11.57
C LEU A 76 -6.78 5.57 12.36
N VAL A 77 -5.63 5.99 11.82
CA VAL A 77 -4.30 5.93 12.41
C VAL A 77 -3.72 7.34 12.32
N PRO A 78 -3.75 8.11 13.42
CA PRO A 78 -3.22 9.46 13.46
C PRO A 78 -1.71 9.52 13.24
N ASP A 79 -1.25 10.48 12.44
CA ASP A 79 0.17 10.64 12.09
C ASP A 79 0.60 12.10 11.95
N VAL A 80 1.92 12.33 12.02
CA VAL A 80 2.57 13.58 11.65
C VAL A 80 3.32 13.32 10.36
N LYS A 81 3.04 14.12 9.34
CA LYS A 81 3.71 14.04 8.04
C LYS A 81 4.71 15.17 7.93
N MET A 82 5.92 14.86 7.51
CA MET A 82 6.96 15.87 7.32
C MET A 82 7.89 15.49 6.18
N ASN A 83 8.61 16.46 5.67
CA ASN A 83 9.77 16.28 4.83
C ASN A 83 11.02 16.61 5.66
N PHE A 84 11.88 15.63 5.86
CA PHE A 84 13.14 15.78 6.60
C PHE A 84 14.30 15.62 5.63
N ASP A 85 15.06 16.68 5.35
CA ASP A 85 16.17 16.69 4.38
C ASP A 85 15.81 16.11 2.98
N GLY A 86 14.61 16.43 2.48
CA GLY A 86 14.12 15.93 1.20
C GLY A 86 13.50 14.52 1.26
N ILE A 87 13.42 13.91 2.45
CA ILE A 87 12.84 12.59 2.67
C ILE A 87 11.46 12.74 3.34
N LYS A 88 10.42 12.24 2.68
CA LYS A 88 9.06 12.20 3.26
C LYS A 88 8.99 11.17 4.39
N ILE A 89 8.48 11.58 5.54
CA ILE A 89 8.31 10.76 6.75
C ILE A 89 6.86 10.84 7.21
N ASP A 90 6.24 9.68 7.38
CA ASP A 90 4.94 9.50 8.03
C ASP A 90 5.21 8.95 9.44
N LEU A 91 5.10 9.79 10.47
CA LEU A 91 5.44 9.47 11.86
C LEU A 91 4.17 9.18 12.67
N LEU A 92 4.04 7.93 13.10
CA LEU A 92 2.96 7.45 13.97
C LEU A 92 3.31 7.66 15.44
N PHE A 93 2.30 7.56 16.31
CA PHE A 93 2.49 7.64 17.76
C PHE A 93 1.84 6.46 18.50
N ALA A 94 2.59 5.86 19.42
CA ALA A 94 2.11 4.88 20.36
C ALA A 94 2.57 5.19 21.78
N ARG A 95 1.61 5.24 22.72
CA ARG A 95 1.87 5.35 24.15
C ARG A 95 1.70 3.99 24.80
N LEU A 96 2.69 3.56 25.57
CA LEU A 96 2.68 2.27 26.26
C LEU A 96 2.49 2.45 27.77
N ALA A 97 1.93 1.43 28.41
CA ALA A 97 1.70 1.40 29.86
C ALA A 97 3.00 1.14 30.67
N LEU A 98 4.12 1.70 30.23
CA LEU A 98 5.45 1.55 30.83
C LEU A 98 5.89 2.87 31.49
N LYS A 99 6.64 2.77 32.59
CA LYS A 99 7.23 3.95 33.24
C LYS A 99 8.30 4.60 32.35
N GLU A 100 9.09 3.77 31.69
CA GLU A 100 10.18 4.14 30.79
C GLU A 100 10.22 3.12 29.63
N ILE A 101 10.72 3.54 28.46
CA ILE A 101 10.90 2.65 27.30
C ILE A 101 12.33 2.10 27.32
N PRO A 102 12.54 0.79 27.46
CA PRO A 102 13.89 0.21 27.49
C PRO A 102 14.55 0.21 26.09
N ASP A 103 15.87 0.19 26.04
CA ASP A 103 16.61 0.25 24.76
C ASP A 103 16.51 -1.07 23.96
N ASN A 104 16.32 -2.20 24.63
CA ASN A 104 16.20 -3.55 24.07
C ASN A 104 14.74 -4.04 24.03
N PHE A 105 13.83 -3.15 23.64
CA PHE A 105 12.39 -3.38 23.70
C PHE A 105 11.84 -4.13 22.48
N ASP A 106 11.08 -5.20 22.72
CA ASP A 106 10.42 -5.98 21.68
C ASP A 106 8.93 -5.60 21.54
N LEU A 107 8.58 -4.91 20.46
CA LEU A 107 7.19 -4.51 20.21
C LEU A 107 6.23 -5.69 19.98
N ARG A 108 6.73 -6.90 19.73
CA ARG A 108 5.91 -8.08 19.41
C ARG A 108 5.18 -8.63 20.62
N GLU A 109 5.58 -8.30 21.84
CA GLU A 109 4.94 -8.80 23.06
C GLU A 109 3.47 -8.37 23.14
N ASP A 110 2.54 -9.33 23.15
CA ASP A 110 1.10 -9.04 23.13
C ASP A 110 0.61 -8.29 24.37
N MET A 111 1.26 -8.52 25.51
CA MET A 111 0.91 -7.86 26.78
C MET A 111 1.09 -6.34 26.74
N LEU A 112 1.89 -5.82 25.80
CA LEU A 112 2.01 -4.38 25.56
C LEU A 112 0.70 -3.74 25.12
N LEU A 113 -0.20 -4.53 24.53
CA LEU A 113 -1.50 -4.06 24.05
C LEU A 113 -2.56 -3.99 25.16
N LYS A 114 -2.26 -4.51 26.36
CA LYS A 114 -3.23 -4.56 27.47
C LYS A 114 -3.72 -3.15 27.81
N ASN A 115 -5.05 -2.98 27.76
CA ASN A 115 -5.74 -1.72 28.05
C ASN A 115 -5.33 -0.53 27.14
N LEU A 116 -4.76 -0.80 25.95
CA LEU A 116 -4.50 0.25 24.97
C LEU A 116 -5.77 0.66 24.23
N ASP A 117 -5.88 1.96 23.95
CA ASP A 117 -6.89 2.50 23.05
C ASP A 117 -6.72 1.90 21.62
N PRO A 118 -7.81 1.55 20.91
CA PRO A 118 -7.77 1.01 19.56
C PRO A 118 -6.90 1.79 18.55
N LYS A 119 -6.85 3.14 18.61
CA LYS A 119 -6.01 3.98 17.74
C LYS A 119 -4.51 3.73 18.01
N LEU A 120 -4.11 3.55 19.27
CA LEU A 120 -2.72 3.25 19.63
C LEU A 120 -2.33 1.83 19.19
N MET A 121 -3.24 0.87 19.38
CA MET A 121 -3.06 -0.51 18.90
C MET A 121 -2.84 -0.55 17.38
N ARG A 122 -3.64 0.19 16.59
CA ARG A 122 -3.45 0.27 15.13
C ARG A 122 -2.09 0.85 14.74
N SER A 123 -1.61 1.85 15.49
CA SER A 123 -0.30 2.47 15.26
C SER A 123 0.86 1.49 15.50
N LEU A 124 0.74 0.61 16.52
CA LEU A 124 1.72 -0.44 16.81
C LEU A 124 1.68 -1.59 15.81
N ASN A 125 0.50 -1.94 15.29
CA ASN A 125 0.31 -3.13 14.47
C ASN A 125 1.12 -3.11 13.17
N GLY A 126 1.40 -1.94 12.59
CA GLY A 126 2.25 -1.83 11.39
C GLY A 126 3.66 -2.36 11.63
N CYS A 127 4.29 -1.92 12.73
CA CYS A 127 5.62 -2.38 13.14
C CYS A 127 5.60 -3.85 13.56
N ARG A 128 4.65 -4.23 14.41
CA ARG A 128 4.49 -5.62 14.89
C ARG A 128 4.32 -6.62 13.76
N ALA A 129 3.47 -6.30 12.77
CA ALA A 129 3.27 -7.15 11.62
C ALA A 129 4.55 -7.27 10.76
N THR A 130 5.29 -6.18 10.59
CA THR A 130 6.55 -6.16 9.83
C THR A 130 7.61 -7.05 10.49
N ASP A 131 7.78 -6.92 11.81
CA ASP A 131 8.76 -7.71 12.56
C ASP A 131 8.41 -9.21 12.58
N GLU A 132 7.12 -9.53 12.70
CA GLU A 132 6.64 -10.91 12.57
C GLU A 132 6.89 -11.49 11.17
N ILE A 133 6.62 -10.72 10.10
CA ILE A 133 6.91 -11.17 8.73
C ILE A 133 8.40 -11.51 8.57
N LEU A 134 9.29 -10.64 9.03
CA LEU A 134 10.74 -10.83 8.90
C LEU A 134 11.25 -12.04 9.70
N ARG A 135 10.63 -12.35 10.84
CA ARG A 135 10.93 -13.55 11.63
C ARG A 135 10.46 -14.84 10.94
N LEU A 136 9.34 -14.77 10.24
CA LEU A 136 8.65 -15.93 9.69
C LEU A 136 9.18 -16.37 8.32
N VAL A 137 10.07 -15.60 7.69
CA VAL A 137 10.70 -15.96 6.41
C VAL A 137 12.03 -16.70 6.62
N PRO A 138 12.32 -17.77 5.86
CA PRO A 138 13.54 -18.56 6.04
C PRO A 138 14.80 -17.83 5.57
N ASN A 139 14.68 -16.93 4.58
CA ASN A 139 15.78 -16.14 4.07
C ASN A 139 15.30 -14.71 3.77
N ILE A 140 15.82 -13.75 4.55
CA ILE A 140 15.39 -12.35 4.50
C ILE A 140 15.79 -11.69 3.18
N ASP A 141 16.95 -12.01 2.63
CA ASP A 141 17.44 -11.35 1.40
C ASP A 141 16.66 -11.83 0.17
N ASN A 142 16.37 -13.12 0.08
CA ASN A 142 15.48 -13.67 -0.94
C ASN A 142 14.07 -13.09 -0.83
N PHE A 143 13.53 -13.00 0.40
CA PHE A 143 12.24 -12.35 0.66
C PHE A 143 12.23 -10.89 0.17
N ARG A 144 13.27 -10.10 0.50
CA ARG A 144 13.38 -8.70 0.07
C ARG A 144 13.43 -8.57 -1.45
N LEU A 145 14.22 -9.40 -2.12
CA LEU A 145 14.35 -9.36 -3.58
C LEU A 145 13.03 -9.74 -4.26
N ALA A 146 12.39 -10.80 -3.80
CA ALA A 146 11.07 -11.23 -4.28
C ALA A 146 10.01 -10.15 -4.04
N LEU A 147 9.98 -9.55 -2.84
CA LEU A 147 9.02 -8.51 -2.50
C LEU A 147 9.21 -7.25 -3.34
N ARG A 148 10.45 -6.80 -3.54
CA ARG A 148 10.75 -5.64 -4.42
C ARG A 148 10.26 -5.89 -5.84
N SER A 149 10.54 -7.08 -6.38
CA SER A 149 10.11 -7.49 -7.72
C SER A 149 8.58 -7.54 -7.81
N THR A 150 7.91 -8.18 -6.85
CA THR A 150 6.44 -8.27 -6.83
C THR A 150 5.77 -6.90 -6.66
N LYS A 151 6.31 -6.01 -5.80
CA LYS A 151 5.79 -4.63 -5.64
C LYS A 151 5.92 -3.84 -6.95
N LEU A 152 7.06 -3.94 -7.63
CA LEU A 152 7.27 -3.28 -8.92
C LEU A 152 6.28 -3.81 -9.97
N TRP A 153 6.13 -5.13 -10.07
CA TRP A 153 5.17 -5.78 -10.94
C TRP A 153 3.74 -5.30 -10.64
N ALA A 154 3.27 -5.39 -9.39
CA ALA A 154 1.92 -4.98 -9.00
C ALA A 154 1.64 -3.50 -9.34
N LYS A 155 2.60 -2.60 -9.11
CA LYS A 155 2.50 -1.18 -9.48
C LYS A 155 2.42 -0.99 -11.00
N LYS A 156 3.23 -1.71 -11.79
CA LYS A 156 3.23 -1.64 -13.27
C LYS A 156 1.93 -2.18 -13.87
N HIS A 157 1.34 -3.19 -13.25
CA HIS A 157 0.10 -3.84 -13.71
C HIS A 157 -1.18 -3.23 -13.13
N GLY A 158 -1.07 -2.17 -12.32
CA GLY A 158 -2.23 -1.41 -11.86
C GLY A 158 -3.02 -2.08 -10.73
N ILE A 159 -2.39 -2.96 -9.95
CA ILE A 159 -3.03 -3.76 -8.88
C ILE A 159 -2.38 -3.50 -7.51
N TYR A 160 -1.89 -2.28 -7.28
CA TYR A 160 -1.27 -1.85 -6.02
C TYR A 160 -1.99 -0.61 -5.48
N SER A 161 -2.97 -0.81 -4.58
CA SER A 161 -3.67 0.26 -3.84
C SER A 161 -4.72 -0.32 -2.88
N THR A 162 -4.54 -0.16 -1.57
CA THR A 162 -5.54 -0.58 -0.56
C THR A 162 -6.82 0.25 -0.63
N SER A 163 -6.72 1.57 -0.90
CA SER A 163 -7.87 2.49 -0.99
C SER A 163 -8.84 2.08 -2.10
N LEU A 164 -8.30 1.59 -3.22
CA LEU A 164 -9.05 1.20 -4.42
C LEU A 164 -9.44 -0.29 -4.45
N GLY A 165 -9.24 -1.03 -3.36
CA GLY A 165 -9.64 -2.44 -3.24
C GLY A 165 -8.64 -3.44 -3.83
N TYR A 166 -7.40 -3.03 -4.08
CA TYR A 166 -6.28 -3.93 -4.40
C TYR A 166 -5.40 -4.18 -3.17
N PHE A 167 -4.30 -4.90 -3.35
CA PHE A 167 -3.35 -5.17 -2.29
C PHE A 167 -2.40 -3.98 -2.07
N GLY A 168 -2.26 -3.57 -0.80
CA GLY A 168 -1.24 -2.64 -0.36
C GLY A 168 0.09 -3.33 -0.01
N GLY A 169 1.05 -2.54 0.48
CA GLY A 169 2.42 -3.00 0.75
C GLY A 169 2.49 -4.20 1.71
N VAL A 170 1.79 -4.13 2.84
CA VAL A 170 1.76 -5.22 3.84
C VAL A 170 1.11 -6.48 3.28
N SER A 171 0.01 -6.36 2.53
CA SER A 171 -0.66 -7.51 1.87
C SER A 171 0.29 -8.23 0.90
N TRP A 172 1.02 -7.49 0.06
CA TRP A 172 2.04 -8.07 -0.82
C TRP A 172 3.20 -8.71 -0.04
N ALA A 173 3.65 -8.08 1.05
CA ALA A 173 4.68 -8.64 1.92
C ALA A 173 4.26 -9.99 2.51
N MET A 174 3.02 -10.11 2.98
CA MET A 174 2.51 -11.37 3.53
C MET A 174 2.37 -12.46 2.46
N LEU A 175 1.94 -12.12 1.25
CA LEU A 175 1.90 -13.09 0.15
C LEU A 175 3.28 -13.64 -0.18
N VAL A 176 4.26 -12.74 -0.35
CA VAL A 176 5.63 -13.13 -0.69
C VAL A 176 6.28 -13.90 0.46
N ALA A 177 6.06 -13.48 1.70
CA ALA A 177 6.53 -14.20 2.88
C ALA A 177 5.95 -15.61 2.93
N ARG A 178 4.66 -15.77 2.64
CA ARG A 178 4.04 -17.09 2.57
C ARG A 178 4.67 -17.93 1.47
N THR A 179 4.89 -17.38 0.26
CA THR A 179 5.59 -18.09 -0.81
C THR A 179 6.98 -18.56 -0.39
N CYS A 180 7.72 -17.76 0.38
CA CYS A 180 9.02 -18.14 0.91
C CYS A 180 8.95 -19.31 1.92
N GLN A 181 7.81 -19.53 2.58
CA GLN A 181 7.60 -20.62 3.52
C GLN A 181 7.16 -21.95 2.86
N LEU A 182 6.68 -21.92 1.61
CA LEU A 182 6.07 -23.10 0.95
C LEU A 182 7.10 -24.19 0.65
N PRO A 183 6.69 -25.47 0.76
CA PRO A 183 5.93 -26.09 -0.34
C PRO A 183 4.40 -26.23 -0.16
N ASN A 184 3.81 -25.99 1.02
CA ASN A 184 2.43 -26.41 1.33
C ASN A 184 1.33 -25.32 1.17
N VAL A 185 0.51 -25.44 0.12
CA VAL A 185 -0.56 -24.51 -0.26
C VAL A 185 -1.77 -24.64 0.68
N VAL A 186 -1.96 -23.66 1.57
CA VAL A 186 -3.13 -23.46 2.44
C VAL A 186 -3.41 -21.95 2.53
N PRO A 187 -4.58 -21.49 3.04
CA PRO A 187 -4.89 -20.06 3.19
C PRO A 187 -3.71 -19.27 3.78
N VAL A 188 -3.53 -18.02 3.35
CA VAL A 188 -2.33 -17.20 3.64
C VAL A 188 -2.35 -16.72 5.10
N PHE A 189 -2.15 -17.64 6.02
CA PHE A 189 -1.68 -17.39 7.36
C PHE A 189 -0.18 -17.60 7.36
N LEU A 190 0.58 -16.59 7.80
CA LEU A 190 2.02 -16.74 8.00
C LEU A 190 2.36 -17.56 9.25
N LYS A 191 1.45 -17.54 10.23
CA LYS A 191 1.51 -18.28 11.49
C LYS A 191 0.08 -18.59 11.94
N ARG A 192 -0.09 -19.66 12.73
CA ARG A 192 -1.36 -19.91 13.44
C ARG A 192 -1.63 -18.75 14.41
N PRO A 193 -2.86 -18.21 14.48
CA PRO A 193 -3.21 -17.18 15.45
C PRO A 193 -2.96 -17.66 16.88
N ASP A 194 -2.28 -16.85 17.70
CA ASP A 194 -2.11 -17.11 19.12
C ASP A 194 -3.44 -16.81 19.86
N THR A 195 -3.77 -17.60 20.88
CA THR A 195 -4.94 -17.36 21.72
C THR A 195 -4.62 -16.30 22.78
N VAL A 196 -4.84 -15.04 22.44
CA VAL A 196 -4.61 -13.90 23.31
C VAL A 196 -5.95 -13.27 23.71
N ASN A 197 -6.22 -13.21 25.01
CA ASN A 197 -7.48 -12.70 25.56
C ASN A 197 -7.34 -11.26 26.09
N LEU A 198 -7.05 -10.30 25.20
CA LEU A 198 -7.00 -8.88 25.55
C LEU A 198 -8.25 -8.10 25.09
N GLY A 199 -9.30 -8.82 24.65
CA GLY A 199 -10.59 -8.22 24.29
C GLY A 199 -10.62 -7.48 22.94
N PHE A 200 -9.52 -7.44 22.17
CA PHE A 200 -9.54 -6.88 20.81
C PHE A 200 -10.27 -7.81 19.84
N GLN A 201 -10.99 -7.22 18.88
CA GLN A 201 -11.59 -7.98 17.79
C GLN A 201 -10.51 -8.63 16.94
N VAL A 202 -10.58 -9.95 16.79
CA VAL A 202 -9.72 -10.73 15.90
C VAL A 202 -10.53 -11.15 14.68
N TRP A 203 -9.89 -11.18 13.51
CA TRP A 203 -10.51 -11.74 12.33
C TRP A 203 -10.70 -13.25 12.51
N ASP A 204 -11.95 -13.66 12.67
CA ASP A 204 -12.37 -15.06 12.66
C ASP A 204 -13.74 -15.17 11.97
N PRO A 205 -13.85 -15.73 10.76
CA PRO A 205 -15.11 -15.82 10.03
C PRO A 205 -16.12 -16.75 10.70
N ARG A 206 -15.70 -17.60 11.65
CA ARG A 206 -16.60 -18.45 12.43
C ARG A 206 -17.41 -17.62 13.43
N VAL A 207 -16.76 -16.61 14.03
CA VAL A 207 -17.32 -15.74 15.06
C VAL A 207 -17.89 -14.46 14.47
N ASN A 208 -17.18 -13.80 13.56
CA ASN A 208 -17.59 -12.55 12.92
C ASN A 208 -18.28 -12.81 11.56
N VAL A 209 -19.58 -12.50 11.48
CA VAL A 209 -20.39 -12.62 10.27
C VAL A 209 -19.82 -11.82 9.10
N GLN A 210 -19.28 -10.62 9.34
CA GLN A 210 -18.71 -9.78 8.28
C GLN A 210 -17.54 -10.47 7.58
N GLY A 211 -16.69 -11.16 8.34
CA GLY A 211 -15.53 -11.87 7.80
C GLY A 211 -15.88 -13.02 6.86
N ARG A 212 -17.13 -13.52 6.90
CA ARG A 212 -17.62 -14.59 6.00
C ARG A 212 -17.76 -14.12 4.55
N PHE A 213 -17.91 -12.81 4.34
CA PHE A 213 -18.08 -12.21 3.02
C PHE A 213 -16.76 -11.71 2.41
N ASP A 214 -15.64 -11.86 3.11
CA ASP A 214 -14.33 -11.44 2.63
C ASP A 214 -13.89 -12.29 1.42
N LEU A 215 -13.55 -11.62 0.31
CA LEU A 215 -13.34 -12.29 -0.97
C LEU A 215 -11.93 -12.86 -1.18
N MET A 216 -10.91 -12.27 -0.56
CA MET A 216 -9.50 -12.67 -0.66
C MET A 216 -8.75 -12.36 0.64
N PRO A 217 -9.14 -12.94 1.80
CA PRO A 217 -8.58 -12.58 3.10
C PRO A 217 -7.07 -12.89 3.19
N ILE A 218 -6.28 -11.91 3.60
CA ILE A 218 -4.85 -12.06 3.94
C ILE A 218 -4.67 -11.55 5.35
N ILE A 219 -4.26 -12.42 6.26
CA ILE A 219 -4.38 -12.16 7.70
C ILE A 219 -3.04 -11.72 8.28
N THR A 220 -3.05 -10.58 8.99
CA THR A 220 -1.85 -10.07 9.66
C THR A 220 -1.34 -11.06 10.70
N PRO A 221 -0.02 -11.27 10.82
CA PRO A 221 0.52 -12.30 11.73
C PRO A 221 0.47 -11.88 13.21
N ALA A 222 0.62 -10.59 13.49
CA ALA A 222 0.60 -10.06 14.86
C ALA A 222 -0.83 -9.96 15.39
N TYR A 223 -1.01 -10.28 16.68
CA TYR A 223 -2.27 -10.02 17.39
C TYR A 223 -2.49 -8.51 17.57
N PRO A 224 -3.74 -8.02 17.49
CA PRO A 224 -4.92 -8.76 17.01
C PRO A 224 -4.89 -8.96 15.50
N GLN A 225 -5.05 -10.21 15.05
CA GLN A 225 -4.99 -10.54 13.64
C GLN A 225 -6.17 -9.90 12.90
N GLN A 226 -5.91 -9.20 11.81
CA GLN A 226 -6.91 -8.53 10.97
C GLN A 226 -6.76 -8.96 9.52
N ASN A 227 -7.84 -8.86 8.75
CA ASN A 227 -7.78 -9.00 7.31
C ASN A 227 -7.21 -7.71 6.69
N SER A 228 -6.07 -7.79 6.01
CA SER A 228 -5.43 -6.64 5.35
C SER A 228 -5.99 -6.32 3.95
N THR A 229 -6.93 -7.12 3.47
CA THR A 229 -7.52 -7.04 2.11
C THR A 229 -9.05 -6.94 2.16
N PHE A 230 -9.58 -6.39 3.25
CA PHE A 230 -11.02 -6.19 3.49
C PHE A 230 -11.72 -5.26 2.49
N HIS A 231 -10.99 -4.48 1.69
CA HIS A 231 -11.56 -3.66 0.60
C HIS A 231 -11.69 -4.39 -0.74
N VAL A 232 -11.21 -5.63 -0.87
CA VAL A 232 -11.29 -6.37 -2.13
C VAL A 232 -12.75 -6.61 -2.51
N SER A 233 -13.10 -6.22 -3.74
CA SER A 233 -14.41 -6.42 -4.37
C SER A 233 -14.37 -7.56 -5.38
N SER A 234 -15.53 -7.93 -5.93
CA SER A 234 -15.63 -8.96 -6.98
C SER A 234 -14.82 -8.58 -8.22
N SER A 235 -14.85 -7.30 -8.62
CA SER A 235 -14.10 -6.80 -9.77
C SER A 235 -12.60 -6.83 -9.53
N THR A 236 -12.14 -6.27 -8.40
CA THR A 236 -10.71 -6.18 -8.08
C THR A 236 -10.10 -7.56 -7.88
N ARG A 237 -10.81 -8.50 -7.23
CA ARG A 237 -10.44 -9.92 -7.18
C ARG A 237 -10.26 -10.51 -8.58
N LYS A 238 -11.24 -10.34 -9.46
CA LYS A 238 -11.18 -10.87 -10.85
C LYS A 238 -10.00 -10.27 -11.64
N ILE A 239 -9.72 -8.99 -11.45
CA ILE A 239 -8.58 -8.30 -12.08
C ILE A 239 -7.26 -8.88 -11.57
N MET A 240 -7.09 -9.01 -10.25
CA MET A 240 -5.88 -9.57 -9.65
C MET A 240 -5.64 -11.02 -10.10
N LEU A 241 -6.68 -11.86 -10.10
CA LEU A 241 -6.58 -13.24 -10.60
C LEU A 241 -6.13 -13.31 -12.07
N ASN A 242 -6.67 -12.43 -12.93
CA ASN A 242 -6.25 -12.35 -14.32
C ASN A 242 -4.78 -11.94 -14.47
N GLU A 243 -4.32 -10.96 -13.68
CA GLU A 243 -2.91 -10.56 -13.71
C GLU A 243 -1.99 -11.62 -13.09
N PHE A 244 -2.42 -12.37 -12.05
CA PHE A 244 -1.66 -13.52 -11.54
C PHE A 244 -1.47 -14.60 -12.60
N ASN A 245 -2.55 -14.98 -13.30
CA ASN A 245 -2.48 -15.97 -14.38
C ASN A 245 -1.56 -15.48 -15.52
N ARG A 246 -1.64 -14.20 -15.88
CA ARG A 246 -0.75 -13.60 -16.87
C ARG A 246 0.71 -13.58 -16.40
N GLY A 247 0.95 -13.24 -15.13
CA GLY A 247 2.26 -13.26 -14.50
C GLY A 247 2.89 -14.64 -14.56
N MET A 248 2.13 -15.67 -14.18
CA MET A 248 2.52 -17.08 -14.25
C MET A 248 2.94 -17.49 -15.68
N GLN A 249 2.11 -17.19 -16.68
CA GLN A 249 2.44 -17.49 -18.09
C GLN A 249 3.73 -16.81 -18.55
N ILE A 250 3.96 -15.55 -18.13
CA ILE A 250 5.18 -14.83 -18.48
C ILE A 250 6.39 -15.43 -17.76
N THR A 251 6.26 -15.77 -16.47
CA THR A 251 7.35 -16.42 -15.73
C THR A 251 7.68 -17.80 -16.29
N ASP A 252 6.71 -18.58 -16.74
CA ASP A 252 6.96 -19.88 -17.40
C ASP A 252 7.78 -19.69 -18.69
N GLU A 253 7.44 -18.67 -19.50
CA GLU A 253 8.22 -18.34 -20.69
C GLU A 253 9.64 -17.89 -20.35
N ILE A 254 9.83 -17.13 -19.28
CA ILE A 254 11.16 -16.70 -18.80
C ILE A 254 11.98 -17.92 -18.36
N MET A 255 11.38 -18.82 -17.58
CA MET A 255 12.06 -20.04 -17.10
C MET A 255 12.45 -20.98 -18.24
N LEU A 256 11.66 -21.00 -19.33
CA LEU A 256 11.98 -21.73 -20.56
C LEU A 256 12.95 -20.98 -21.50
N GLY A 257 13.48 -19.82 -21.10
CA GLY A 257 14.40 -19.01 -21.91
C GLY A 257 13.76 -18.32 -23.12
N LYS A 258 12.42 -18.25 -23.18
CA LYS A 258 11.66 -17.69 -24.32
C LYS A 258 11.39 -16.18 -24.18
N ALA A 259 11.68 -15.59 -23.02
CA ALA A 259 11.49 -14.16 -22.75
C ALA A 259 12.45 -13.67 -21.66
N GLY A 260 12.72 -12.37 -21.64
CA GLY A 260 13.44 -11.70 -20.54
C GLY A 260 12.50 -11.21 -19.43
N TRP A 261 13.10 -10.87 -18.28
CA TRP A 261 12.38 -10.29 -17.13
C TRP A 261 11.71 -8.94 -17.44
N ASP A 262 12.20 -8.21 -18.45
CA ASP A 262 11.58 -6.95 -18.91
C ASP A 262 10.10 -7.16 -19.25
N LYS A 263 9.75 -8.30 -19.86
CA LYS A 263 8.39 -8.66 -20.25
C LYS A 263 7.44 -8.73 -19.05
N LEU A 264 7.92 -9.18 -17.89
CA LEU A 264 7.11 -9.24 -16.67
C LEU A 264 6.72 -7.84 -16.18
N PHE A 265 7.59 -6.85 -16.34
CA PHE A 265 7.39 -5.48 -15.85
C PHE A 265 6.76 -4.53 -16.89
N GLU A 266 6.37 -5.04 -18.06
CA GLU A 266 5.64 -4.26 -19.07
C GLU A 266 4.22 -3.93 -18.62
N ALA A 267 3.92 -2.64 -18.50
CA ALA A 267 2.61 -2.15 -18.14
C ALA A 267 1.56 -2.50 -19.23
N PRO A 268 0.43 -3.12 -18.88
CA PRO A 268 -0.66 -3.35 -19.82
C PRO A 268 -1.31 -2.03 -20.25
N SER A 269 -1.73 -1.95 -21.52
CA SER A 269 -2.40 -0.77 -22.05
C SER A 269 -3.83 -0.62 -21.56
N PHE A 270 -4.01 -0.01 -20.39
CA PHE A 270 -5.29 0.16 -19.71
C PHE A 270 -6.36 0.83 -20.60
N PHE A 271 -6.04 1.98 -21.21
CA PHE A 271 -6.97 2.76 -22.04
C PHE A 271 -7.39 2.06 -23.34
N PHE A 272 -6.70 0.98 -23.70
CA PHE A 272 -7.04 0.16 -24.86
C PHE A 272 -7.62 -1.21 -24.50
N LYS A 273 -7.62 -1.59 -23.21
CA LYS A 273 -8.17 -2.84 -22.67
C LYS A 273 -9.70 -2.86 -22.71
N TYR A 274 -10.33 -1.70 -22.46
CA TYR A 274 -11.79 -1.57 -22.35
C TYR A 274 -12.42 -0.79 -23.51
N ARG A 275 -13.72 -1.02 -23.75
CA ARG A 275 -14.51 -0.31 -24.78
C ARG A 275 -15.20 0.95 -24.24
N TYR A 276 -15.54 0.94 -22.96
CA TYR A 276 -16.27 1.99 -22.25
C TYR A 276 -15.49 2.39 -20.99
N PHE A 277 -15.63 3.65 -20.59
CA PHE A 277 -14.94 4.24 -19.44
C PHE A 277 -15.91 5.15 -18.69
N ILE A 278 -15.68 5.29 -17.39
CA ILE A 278 -16.22 6.38 -16.59
C ILE A 278 -15.04 7.29 -16.27
N VAL A 279 -15.12 8.56 -16.67
CA VAL A 279 -14.12 9.57 -16.35
C VAL A 279 -14.63 10.33 -15.13
N LEU A 280 -13.89 10.24 -14.02
CA LEU A 280 -14.10 11.05 -12.82
C LEU A 280 -13.19 12.26 -12.91
N LEU A 281 -13.78 13.44 -12.89
CA LEU A 281 -13.08 14.72 -12.96
C LEU A 281 -13.27 15.43 -11.64
N VAL A 282 -12.16 15.91 -11.10
CA VAL A 282 -12.08 16.64 -9.85
C VAL A 282 -11.26 17.88 -10.16
N THR A 283 -11.86 19.06 -10.00
CA THR A 283 -11.20 20.34 -10.24
C THR A 283 -11.37 21.23 -9.02
N SER A 284 -10.38 22.07 -8.75
CA SER A 284 -10.38 23.05 -7.67
C SER A 284 -9.61 24.29 -8.12
N ASN A 285 -9.89 25.43 -7.49
CA ASN A 285 -9.21 26.69 -7.75
C ASN A 285 -7.88 26.83 -6.97
N ASN A 286 -7.66 25.97 -5.96
CA ASN A 286 -6.46 25.94 -5.12
C ASN A 286 -5.87 24.53 -5.07
N THR A 287 -4.55 24.43 -4.99
CA THR A 287 -3.80 23.16 -4.93
C THR A 287 -4.06 22.40 -3.64
N ASP A 288 -4.20 23.08 -2.50
CA ASP A 288 -4.42 22.43 -1.21
C ASP A 288 -5.82 21.79 -1.17
N ASP A 289 -6.82 22.58 -1.55
CA ASP A 289 -8.21 22.09 -1.70
C ASP A 289 -8.29 20.95 -2.71
N LEU A 290 -7.54 21.03 -3.83
CA LEU A 290 -7.51 19.95 -4.82
C LEU A 290 -6.98 18.65 -4.21
N LEU A 291 -5.90 18.72 -3.42
CA LEU A 291 -5.28 17.56 -2.80
C LEU A 291 -6.23 16.88 -1.80
N GLU A 292 -6.85 17.68 -0.92
CA GLU A 292 -7.83 17.17 0.05
C GLU A 292 -9.06 16.59 -0.66
N TRP A 293 -9.57 17.29 -1.65
CA TRP A 293 -10.75 16.90 -2.40
C TRP A 293 -10.51 15.64 -3.23
N CYS A 294 -9.35 15.52 -3.89
CA CYS A 294 -8.92 14.29 -4.55
C CYS A 294 -8.82 13.13 -3.55
N GLY A 295 -8.25 13.35 -2.37
CA GLY A 295 -8.17 12.33 -1.30
C GLY A 295 -9.55 11.86 -0.86
N LEU A 296 -10.50 12.80 -0.68
CA LEU A 296 -11.88 12.47 -0.36
C LEU A 296 -12.53 11.65 -1.47
N VAL A 297 -12.44 12.08 -2.73
CA VAL A 297 -13.02 11.35 -3.87
C VAL A 297 -12.42 9.95 -3.99
N GLU A 298 -11.09 9.82 -3.89
CA GLU A 298 -10.39 8.53 -3.95
C GLU A 298 -10.91 7.57 -2.88
N SER A 299 -11.11 8.05 -1.65
CA SER A 299 -11.67 7.25 -0.55
C SER A 299 -13.07 6.68 -0.83
N LYS A 300 -13.81 7.28 -1.78
CA LYS A 300 -15.19 6.90 -2.12
C LYS A 300 -15.32 6.07 -3.40
N ILE A 301 -14.28 5.99 -4.24
CA ILE A 301 -14.32 5.25 -5.52
C ILE A 301 -14.75 3.80 -5.33
N ARG A 302 -14.33 3.15 -4.24
CA ARG A 302 -14.73 1.77 -3.93
C ARG A 302 -16.26 1.58 -3.86
N TYR A 303 -17.01 2.57 -3.37
CA TYR A 303 -18.47 2.48 -3.30
C TYR A 303 -19.09 2.60 -4.69
N LEU A 304 -18.50 3.41 -5.57
CA LEU A 304 -18.89 3.45 -6.98
C LEU A 304 -18.68 2.08 -7.64
N ILE A 305 -17.52 1.44 -7.43
CA ILE A 305 -17.25 0.10 -7.95
C ILE A 305 -18.31 -0.91 -7.46
N GLN A 306 -18.59 -0.93 -6.15
CA GLN A 306 -19.59 -1.82 -5.56
C GLN A 306 -21.01 -1.58 -6.12
N ASN A 307 -21.38 -0.32 -6.37
CA ASN A 307 -22.67 0.01 -6.97
C ASN A 307 -22.74 -0.44 -8.44
N LEU A 308 -21.64 -0.29 -9.20
CA LEU A 308 -21.56 -0.76 -10.59
C LEU A 308 -21.63 -2.29 -10.68
N GLU A 309 -21.02 -3.01 -9.74
CA GLU A 309 -21.07 -4.48 -9.66
C GLU A 309 -22.49 -5.04 -9.47
N ARG A 310 -23.42 -4.24 -8.94
CA ARG A 310 -24.83 -4.64 -8.76
C ARG A 310 -25.66 -4.51 -10.03
N ILE A 311 -25.15 -3.83 -11.07
CA ILE A 311 -25.86 -3.64 -12.33
C ILE A 311 -25.65 -4.87 -13.21
N LEU A 312 -26.75 -5.55 -13.56
CA LEU A 312 -26.74 -6.82 -14.32
C LEU A 312 -25.89 -6.78 -15.60
N HIS A 313 -25.85 -5.64 -16.29
CA HIS A 313 -25.12 -5.46 -17.55
C HIS A 313 -23.64 -5.08 -17.37
N ILE A 314 -23.17 -4.88 -16.14
CA ILE A 314 -21.77 -4.55 -15.85
C ILE A 314 -21.06 -5.80 -15.31
N ASN A 315 -20.18 -6.37 -16.14
CA ASN A 315 -19.40 -7.55 -15.77
C ASN A 315 -18.19 -7.22 -14.87
N LEU A 316 -17.61 -6.03 -15.03
CA LEU A 316 -16.38 -5.64 -14.35
C LEU A 316 -16.22 -4.11 -14.31
N ALA A 317 -15.92 -3.56 -13.14
CA ALA A 317 -15.47 -2.18 -12.97
C ALA A 317 -13.98 -2.15 -12.59
N HIS A 318 -13.14 -1.62 -13.47
CA HIS A 318 -11.68 -1.53 -13.27
C HIS A 318 -11.27 -0.06 -13.16
N VAL A 319 -10.85 0.37 -11.96
CA VAL A 319 -10.28 1.70 -11.72
C VAL A 319 -8.80 1.76 -12.12
N HIS A 320 -8.42 2.83 -12.81
CA HIS A 320 -7.02 3.14 -13.08
C HIS A 320 -6.37 3.73 -11.82
N ILE A 321 -5.31 3.11 -11.31
CA ILE A 321 -4.71 3.48 -10.00
C ILE A 321 -4.01 4.85 -9.99
N LYS A 322 -3.66 5.41 -11.15
CA LYS A 322 -3.01 6.73 -11.21
C LYS A 322 -4.04 7.79 -11.52
N VAL A 323 -4.07 8.81 -10.67
CA VAL A 323 -4.71 10.09 -10.97
C VAL A 323 -3.94 10.74 -12.13
N LEU A 324 -4.68 11.31 -13.08
CA LEU A 324 -4.12 12.01 -14.23
C LEU A 324 -4.44 13.48 -14.07
N GLU A 325 -3.40 14.31 -14.07
CA GLU A 325 -3.54 15.76 -13.92
C GLU A 325 -3.89 16.39 -15.28
N THR A 326 -4.86 17.30 -15.27
CA THR A 326 -5.24 18.10 -16.42
C THR A 326 -5.61 19.51 -15.96
N THR A 327 -5.28 20.53 -16.73
CA THR A 327 -5.66 21.92 -16.44
C THR A 327 -7.10 22.18 -16.86
N ARG A 328 -7.95 22.57 -15.90
CA ARG A 328 -9.34 22.98 -16.12
C ARG A 328 -9.73 24.01 -15.06
N ASP A 329 -10.48 25.02 -15.48
CA ASP A 329 -10.93 26.10 -14.59
C ASP A 329 -12.17 25.70 -13.78
N GLY A 330 -12.27 26.25 -12.58
CA GLY A 330 -13.40 26.11 -11.68
C GLY A 330 -13.33 24.91 -10.74
N MET A 331 -14.16 24.93 -9.71
CA MET A 331 -14.27 23.85 -8.71
C MET A 331 -15.47 22.97 -9.04
N LYS A 332 -15.24 21.71 -9.44
CA LYS A 332 -16.32 20.79 -9.82
C LYS A 332 -15.91 19.33 -9.63
N THR A 333 -16.88 18.51 -9.26
CA THR A 333 -16.78 17.04 -9.35
C THR A 333 -17.79 16.53 -10.36
N GLU A 334 -17.34 15.79 -11.37
CA GLU A 334 -18.25 15.19 -12.35
C GLU A 334 -17.80 13.80 -12.78
N ALA A 335 -18.78 12.93 -13.02
CA ALA A 335 -18.57 11.59 -13.58
C ALA A 335 -19.19 11.52 -14.98
N ARG A 336 -18.44 11.10 -16.00
CA ARG A 336 -18.93 10.98 -17.37
C ARG A 336 -18.69 9.59 -17.94
N HIS A 337 -19.76 8.96 -18.43
CA HIS A 337 -19.64 7.73 -19.22
C HIS A 337 -19.23 8.05 -20.66
N VAL A 338 -18.16 7.42 -21.14
CA VAL A 338 -17.59 7.68 -22.47
C VAL A 338 -17.18 6.38 -23.16
N ARG A 339 -17.26 6.38 -24.49
CA ARG A 339 -16.65 5.33 -25.32
C ARG A 339 -15.15 5.58 -25.42
N ARG A 340 -14.35 4.51 -25.60
CA ARG A 340 -12.88 4.62 -25.79
C ARG A 340 -12.47 5.68 -26.81
N LYS A 341 -13.22 5.80 -27.92
CA LYS A 341 -12.92 6.78 -29.00
C LYS A 341 -13.02 8.24 -28.54
N GLN A 342 -13.74 8.52 -27.45
CA GLN A 342 -13.94 9.85 -26.88
C GLN A 342 -12.94 10.19 -25.76
N LEU A 343 -12.07 9.25 -25.36
CA LEU A 343 -11.08 9.48 -24.30
C LEU A 343 -10.08 10.59 -24.65
N ASN A 344 -9.85 10.85 -25.94
CA ASN A 344 -8.99 11.94 -26.41
C ASN A 344 -9.48 13.34 -26.01
N GLN A 345 -10.75 13.48 -25.61
CA GLN A 345 -11.31 14.74 -25.10
C GLN A 345 -10.95 14.98 -23.62
N TYR A 346 -10.49 13.95 -22.92
CA TYR A 346 -10.26 13.98 -21.47
C TYR A 346 -8.79 13.73 -21.10
N LEU A 347 -8.03 13.08 -21.97
CA LEU A 347 -6.67 12.64 -21.71
C LEU A 347 -5.70 13.31 -22.68
N ASP A 348 -4.48 13.55 -22.20
CA ASP A 348 -3.37 14.04 -23.04
C ASP A 348 -3.19 13.15 -24.29
N PRO A 349 -3.24 13.73 -25.51
CA PRO A 349 -2.98 13.01 -26.74
C PRO A 349 -1.65 12.24 -26.76
N ASN A 350 -0.60 12.75 -26.10
CA ASN A 350 0.71 12.11 -25.99
C ASN A 350 0.67 10.85 -25.12
N LEU A 351 -0.09 10.87 -24.02
CA LEU A 351 -0.33 9.69 -23.19
C LEU A 351 -0.99 8.58 -24.03
N LEU A 352 -2.06 8.93 -24.76
CA LEU A 352 -2.76 7.99 -25.63
C LEU A 352 -1.88 7.47 -26.79
N LYS A 353 -1.03 8.32 -27.38
CA LYS A 353 -0.05 7.90 -28.41
C LYS A 353 0.96 6.91 -27.85
N ARG A 354 1.54 7.16 -26.66
CA ARG A 354 2.49 6.27 -26.00
C ARG A 354 1.87 4.92 -25.70
N GLU A 355 0.67 4.92 -25.14
CA GLU A 355 -0.10 3.71 -24.84
C GLU A 355 -0.43 2.90 -26.11
N ARG A 356 -0.78 3.58 -27.20
CA ARG A 356 -1.03 2.93 -28.50
C ARG A 356 0.22 2.30 -29.09
N LYS A 357 1.39 2.94 -28.93
CA LYS A 357 2.68 2.38 -29.35
C LYS A 357 3.01 1.11 -28.56
N ASN A 358 2.85 1.17 -27.23
CA ASN A 358 3.03 0.00 -26.35
C ASN A 358 2.11 -1.16 -26.77
N GLN A 359 0.83 -0.88 -27.02
CA GLN A 359 -0.12 -1.90 -27.46
C GLN A 359 0.29 -2.55 -28.80
N ARG A 360 0.79 -1.77 -29.76
CA ARG A 360 1.27 -2.29 -31.05
C ARG A 360 2.51 -3.17 -30.89
N LEU A 361 3.44 -2.78 -30.02
CA LEU A 361 4.63 -3.58 -29.69
C LEU A 361 4.24 -4.91 -29.05
N LEU A 362 3.33 -4.89 -28.07
CA LEU A 362 2.78 -6.10 -27.44
C LEU A 362 2.15 -7.06 -28.46
N ARG A 363 1.37 -6.52 -29.42
CA ARG A 363 0.77 -7.34 -30.49
C ARG A 363 1.80 -7.94 -31.44
N ARG A 364 2.81 -7.16 -31.85
CA ARG A 364 3.89 -7.65 -32.72
C ARG A 364 4.70 -8.76 -32.06
N ARG A 365 5.05 -8.60 -30.78
CA ARG A 365 5.73 -9.63 -29.97
C ARG A 365 4.87 -10.90 -29.85
N LYS A 366 3.55 -10.75 -29.63
CA LYS A 366 2.64 -11.89 -29.58
C LYS A 366 2.58 -12.65 -30.92
N CYS A 367 2.41 -11.95 -32.05
CA CYS A 367 2.45 -12.58 -33.37
C CYS A 367 3.79 -13.26 -33.68
N ALA A 368 4.92 -12.65 -33.30
CA ALA A 368 6.23 -13.25 -33.48
C ALA A 368 6.41 -14.53 -32.66
N ASN A 369 5.95 -14.54 -31.39
CA ASN A 369 5.98 -15.73 -30.54
C ASN A 369 5.01 -16.82 -31.04
N ASP A 370 3.85 -16.45 -31.57
CA ASP A 370 2.90 -17.41 -32.14
C ASP A 370 3.44 -18.04 -33.44
N LEU A 371 4.23 -17.30 -34.23
CA LEU A 371 4.94 -17.83 -35.41
C LEU A 371 6.08 -18.78 -35.01
N LEU A 372 6.86 -18.44 -33.97
CA LEU A 372 7.92 -19.30 -33.43
C LEU A 372 7.42 -20.57 -32.75
N ARG A 373 6.14 -20.64 -32.34
CA ARG A 373 5.52 -21.85 -31.78
C ARG A 373 4.90 -22.77 -32.85
N ARG A 374 4.79 -22.31 -34.09
CA ARG A 374 4.20 -23.05 -35.23
C ARG A 374 5.25 -23.73 -36.12
N ASN A 375 6.52 -23.38 -35.94
CA ASN A 375 7.69 -24.07 -36.46
C ASN A 375 8.37 -24.81 -35.31
#